data_AF-A0A077ZLW2-F1
#
_entry.id   AF-A0A077ZLW2-F1
#
_cell.length_a   1.000
_cell.length_b   1.000
_cell.length_c   1.000
_cell.angle_alpha   90.00
_cell.angle_beta   90.00
_cell.angle_gamma   90.00
#
_symmetry.space_group_name_H-M   'P 1'
#
loop_
_entity.id
_entity.type
_entity.pdbx_description
1 polymer ?
#
loop_
_entity_poly.entity_id
_entity_poly.type
_entity_poly.pdbx_seq_one_letter_code
_entity_poly.pdbx_strand_id
1 'polypeptide(L)'
;MRSEQRVYFGQEIEALSRSDQLSGSSRLAPLRPYLNAQRLMRVGGRLRRTELPEGTQHPVSQKYSVAHWMTWERYLQLMHASSERVLADLRTEVLVISGRRCVRGILKNCLYCQRLTVKPVFPRMADLPLERIDFKHPAFSNVGIDFFGPLEVSAERSRVKHH
;
A
#
# COMPACT_ATOMS: atom_id res chain seq x y z
N MET A 1 8.31 -21.11 4.48
CA MET A 1 6.85 -21.37 4.27
C MET A 1 6.33 -22.57 5.04
N ARG A 2 6.86 -23.80 4.84
CA ARG A 2 6.31 -25.02 5.49
C ARG A 2 6.52 -25.08 7.01
N SER A 3 7.70 -24.67 7.48
CA SER A 3 8.01 -24.58 8.92
C SER A 3 7.05 -23.64 9.64
N GLU A 4 6.91 -22.42 9.11
CA GLU A 4 6.00 -21.39 9.62
C GLU A 4 4.54 -21.84 9.62
N GLN A 5 4.09 -22.52 8.56
CA GLN A 5 2.76 -23.11 8.51
C GLN A 5 2.53 -24.08 9.66
N ARG A 6 3.49 -24.97 9.96
CA ARG A 6 3.40 -25.90 11.10
C ARG A 6 3.36 -25.19 12.44
N VAL A 7 4.11 -24.11 12.61
CA VAL A 7 4.13 -23.34 13.86
C VAL A 7 2.76 -22.70 14.13
N TYR A 8 2.09 -22.20 13.10
CA TYR A 8 0.88 -21.38 13.28
C TYR A 8 -0.44 -22.07 12.97
N PHE A 9 -0.41 -23.07 12.10
CA PHE A 9 -1.56 -23.87 11.70
C PHE A 9 -1.32 -25.34 12.04
N GLY A 10 -0.54 -25.62 13.09
CA GLY A 10 -0.18 -26.97 13.48
C GLY A 10 -1.42 -27.84 13.74
N GLN A 11 -2.40 -27.30 14.47
CA GLN A 11 -3.67 -27.98 14.74
C GLN A 11 -4.45 -28.27 13.45
N GLU A 12 -4.55 -27.29 12.55
CA GLU A 12 -5.22 -27.48 11.27
C GLU A 12 -4.49 -28.48 10.38
N ILE A 13 -3.16 -28.44 10.33
CA ILE A 13 -2.33 -29.36 9.55
C ILE A 13 -2.45 -30.79 10.10
N GLU A 14 -2.48 -30.96 11.42
CA GLU A 14 -2.70 -32.25 12.05
C GLU A 14 -4.11 -32.78 11.77
N ALA A 15 -5.14 -31.95 11.89
CA ALA A 15 -6.52 -32.32 11.59
C ALA A 15 -6.68 -32.75 10.12
N LEU A 16 -6.16 -31.95 9.18
CA LEU A 16 -6.15 -32.29 7.76
C LEU A 16 -5.34 -33.55 7.46
N SER A 17 -4.27 -33.80 8.20
CA SER A 17 -3.48 -35.03 8.02
C SER A 17 -4.19 -36.29 8.51
N ARG A 18 -5.16 -36.17 9.43
CA ARG A 18 -5.87 -37.32 10.03
C ARG A 18 -7.22 -37.59 9.35
N SER A 19 -8.05 -36.57 9.17
CA SER A 19 -9.45 -36.72 8.75
C SER A 19 -9.84 -35.89 7.53
N ASP A 20 -8.89 -35.19 6.90
CA ASP A 20 -9.11 -34.26 5.78
C ASP A 20 -10.23 -33.22 6.03
N GLN A 21 -10.53 -32.97 7.30
CA GLN A 21 -11.58 -32.09 7.76
C GLN A 21 -11.09 -31.26 8.93
N LEU A 22 -11.41 -29.97 8.90
CA LEU A 22 -11.17 -29.06 10.02
C LEU A 22 -12.41 -28.96 10.91
N SER A 23 -12.15 -28.65 12.18
CA SER A 23 -13.19 -28.18 13.11
C SER A 23 -13.97 -27.00 12.50
N GLY A 24 -15.29 -27.00 12.68
CA GLY A 24 -16.15 -25.86 12.31
C GLY A 24 -15.77 -24.55 13.02
N SER A 25 -15.03 -24.59 14.13
CA SER A 25 -14.50 -23.41 14.81
C SER A 25 -13.26 -22.80 14.15
N SER A 26 -12.62 -23.51 13.20
CA SER A 26 -11.45 -22.97 12.51
C SER A 26 -11.85 -21.87 11.54
N ARG A 27 -11.16 -20.73 11.63
CA ARG A 27 -11.33 -19.61 10.68
C ARG A 27 -11.02 -20.00 9.23
N LEU A 28 -10.30 -21.10 9.03
CA LEU A 28 -9.96 -21.61 7.71
C LEU A 28 -11.00 -22.60 7.17
N ALA A 29 -11.85 -23.22 8.00
CA ALA A 29 -12.83 -24.22 7.57
C ALA A 29 -13.72 -23.75 6.40
N PRO A 30 -14.24 -22.50 6.37
CA PRO A 30 -15.04 -22.01 5.24
C PRO A 30 -14.30 -21.99 3.90
N LEU A 31 -12.98 -21.94 3.94
CA LEU A 31 -12.12 -21.87 2.77
C LEU A 31 -11.72 -23.25 2.23
N ARG A 32 -12.25 -24.33 2.83
CA ARG A 32 -11.99 -25.74 2.44
C ARG A 32 -10.49 -26.03 2.22
N PRO A 33 -9.63 -25.78 3.22
CA PRO A 33 -8.20 -26.03 3.09
C PRO A 33 -7.92 -27.52 3.00
N TYR A 34 -6.83 -27.87 2.32
CA TYR A 34 -6.37 -29.23 2.14
C TYR A 34 -4.84 -29.27 2.12
N LEU A 35 -4.26 -30.44 2.35
CA LEU A 35 -2.81 -30.65 2.23
C LEU A 35 -2.48 -31.16 0.83
N ASN A 36 -1.57 -30.47 0.14
CA ASN A 36 -1.08 -30.95 -1.15
C ASN A 36 0.01 -32.03 -0.99
N ALA A 37 0.54 -32.54 -2.11
CA ALA A 37 1.58 -33.58 -2.12
C ALA A 37 2.83 -33.22 -1.31
N GLN A 38 3.20 -31.92 -1.26
CA GLN A 38 4.34 -31.41 -0.50
C GLN A 38 4.01 -31.13 0.98
N ARG A 39 2.82 -31.52 1.45
CA ARG A 39 2.30 -31.26 2.81
C ARG A 39 2.28 -29.76 3.14
N LEU A 40 1.97 -28.93 2.16
CA LEU A 40 1.64 -27.52 2.36
C LEU A 40 0.12 -27.39 2.43
N MET A 41 -0.35 -26.61 3.39
CA MET A 41 -1.77 -26.32 3.51
C MET A 41 -2.15 -25.28 2.46
N ARG A 42 -2.89 -25.73 1.44
CA ARG A 42 -3.47 -24.88 0.41
C ARG A 42 -4.93 -24.65 0.70
N VAL A 43 -5.48 -23.62 0.09
CA VAL A 43 -6.85 -23.19 0.30
C VAL A 43 -7.69 -23.59 -0.92
N GLY A 44 -8.88 -24.13 -0.67
CA GLY A 44 -9.83 -24.44 -1.73
C GLY A 44 -10.30 -23.18 -2.46
N GLY A 45 -10.85 -23.37 -3.66
CA GLY A 45 -11.32 -22.26 -4.48
C GLY A 45 -12.30 -22.69 -5.57
N ARG A 46 -12.81 -21.71 -6.30
CA ARG A 46 -13.73 -21.92 -7.45
C ARG A 46 -12.98 -22.07 -8.79
N LEU A 47 -11.65 -21.93 -8.77
CA LEU A 47 -10.81 -21.89 -9.97
C LEU A 47 -10.21 -23.27 -10.36
N ARG A 48 -10.65 -24.36 -9.72
CA ARG A 48 -10.11 -25.71 -9.94
C ARG A 48 -10.22 -26.22 -11.38
N ARG A 49 -11.13 -25.68 -12.18
CA ARG A 49 -11.34 -26.05 -13.60
C ARG A 49 -10.65 -25.12 -14.59
N THR A 50 -9.87 -24.15 -14.11
CA THR A 50 -9.13 -23.23 -14.99
C THR A 50 -7.78 -23.83 -15.39
N GLU A 51 -7.16 -23.28 -16.43
CA GLU A 51 -5.79 -23.64 -16.84
C GLU A 51 -4.72 -22.81 -16.09
N LEU A 52 -5.10 -22.15 -15.00
CA LEU A 52 -4.18 -21.32 -14.22
C LEU A 52 -3.20 -22.19 -13.41
N PRO A 53 -2.01 -21.68 -13.07
CA PRO A 53 -1.08 -22.39 -12.19
C PRO A 53 -1.70 -22.76 -10.83
N GLU A 54 -1.28 -23.89 -10.23
CA GLU A 54 -1.82 -24.38 -8.95
C GLU A 54 -1.78 -23.32 -7.84
N GLY A 55 -0.71 -22.50 -7.80
CA GLY A 55 -0.59 -21.39 -6.87
C GLY A 55 -1.77 -20.41 -6.95
N THR A 56 -2.20 -20.09 -8.16
CA THR A 56 -3.27 -19.12 -8.39
C THR A 56 -4.65 -19.74 -8.14
N GLN A 57 -4.81 -21.02 -8.46
CA GLN A 57 -6.05 -21.72 -8.19
C GLN A 57 -6.27 -21.96 -6.69
N HIS A 58 -5.20 -22.35 -6.00
CA HIS A 58 -5.22 -22.84 -4.61
C HIS A 58 -4.01 -22.31 -3.84
N PRO A 59 -4.01 -21.03 -3.44
CA PRO A 59 -2.87 -20.40 -2.79
C PRO A 59 -2.54 -21.02 -1.43
N VAL A 60 -1.28 -20.91 -1.02
CA VAL A 60 -0.79 -21.43 0.26
C VAL A 60 -1.26 -20.54 1.40
N SER A 61 -1.88 -21.09 2.45
CA SER A 61 -2.32 -20.30 3.60
C SER A 61 -1.14 -19.90 4.50
N GLN A 62 -0.88 -18.61 4.70
CA GLN A 62 0.22 -18.15 5.55
C GLN A 62 -0.27 -17.22 6.66
N LYS A 63 0.45 -17.23 7.79
CA LYS A 63 0.21 -16.27 8.87
C LYS A 63 0.80 -14.90 8.49
N TYR A 64 0.24 -13.89 9.13
CA TYR A 64 0.62 -12.49 9.04
C TYR A 64 2.14 -12.20 9.07
N SER A 65 2.94 -12.87 9.91
CA SER A 65 4.38 -12.56 10.04
C SER A 65 5.17 -12.84 8.76
N VAL A 66 5.00 -14.03 8.18
CA VAL A 66 5.63 -14.41 6.89
C VAL A 66 5.04 -13.59 5.77
N ALA A 67 3.71 -13.45 5.78
CA ALA A 67 2.98 -12.69 4.81
C ALA A 67 3.41 -11.22 4.77
N HIS A 68 3.82 -10.64 5.90
CA HIS A 68 4.23 -9.25 5.99
C HIS A 68 5.47 -9.00 5.11
N TRP A 69 6.51 -9.81 5.27
CA TRP A 69 7.73 -9.69 4.47
C TRP A 69 7.47 -9.94 2.98
N MET A 70 6.71 -10.99 2.66
CA MET A 70 6.34 -11.27 1.26
C MET A 70 5.52 -10.13 0.65
N THR A 71 4.59 -9.55 1.42
CA THR A 71 3.77 -8.43 0.96
C THR A 71 4.62 -7.17 0.79
N TRP A 72 5.59 -6.92 1.68
CA TRP A 72 6.52 -5.81 1.55
C TRP A 72 7.39 -5.94 0.31
N GLU A 73 7.99 -7.11 0.10
CA GLU A 73 8.78 -7.41 -1.10
C GLU A 73 7.94 -7.24 -2.38
N ARG A 74 6.74 -7.81 -2.41
CA ARG A 74 5.88 -7.71 -3.60
C ARG A 74 5.41 -6.29 -3.86
N TYR A 75 5.12 -5.53 -2.80
CA TYR A 75 4.78 -4.12 -2.90
C TYR A 75 5.91 -3.28 -3.52
N LEU A 76 7.17 -3.57 -3.19
CA LEU A 76 8.33 -2.95 -3.80
C LEU A 76 8.51 -3.38 -5.27
N GLN A 77 8.40 -4.68 -5.56
CA GLN A 77 8.47 -5.22 -6.94
C GLN A 77 7.39 -4.61 -7.86
N LEU A 78 6.21 -4.33 -7.31
CA LEU A 78 5.11 -3.67 -8.01
C LEU A 78 5.22 -2.14 -8.00
N MET A 79 6.39 -1.57 -7.68
CA MET A 79 6.66 -0.13 -7.76
C MET A 79 5.64 0.72 -7.00
N HIS A 80 5.41 0.36 -5.73
CA HIS A 80 4.48 1.06 -4.85
C HIS A 80 3.00 1.05 -5.30
N ALA A 81 2.57 -0.02 -5.99
CA ALA A 81 1.21 -0.16 -6.47
C ALA A 81 0.13 -0.08 -5.37
N SER A 82 -1.12 0.10 -5.84
CA SER A 82 -2.30 0.19 -4.97
C SER A 82 -2.53 -1.07 -4.15
N SER A 83 -3.23 -0.92 -3.01
CA SER A 83 -3.51 -2.05 -2.11
C SER A 83 -4.24 -3.22 -2.77
N GLU A 84 -5.14 -2.93 -3.72
CA GLU A 84 -5.85 -3.98 -4.46
C GLU A 84 -4.92 -4.71 -5.43
N ARG A 85 -4.02 -3.97 -6.10
CA ARG A 85 -3.06 -4.57 -7.03
C ARG A 85 -2.10 -5.51 -6.30
N VAL A 86 -1.53 -5.03 -5.20
CA VAL A 86 -0.63 -5.84 -4.35
C VAL A 86 -1.35 -7.06 -3.80
N LEU A 87 -2.60 -6.92 -3.35
CA LEU A 87 -3.38 -8.04 -2.83
C LEU A 87 -3.72 -9.08 -3.92
N ALA A 88 -4.10 -8.63 -5.11
CA ALA A 88 -4.42 -9.51 -6.24
C ALA A 88 -3.19 -10.31 -6.67
N ASP A 89 -2.04 -9.64 -6.72
CA ASP A 89 -0.78 -10.24 -7.10
C ASP A 89 -0.25 -11.20 -6.02
N LEU A 90 -0.34 -10.85 -4.74
CA LEU A 90 0.00 -11.76 -3.63
C LEU A 90 -0.85 -13.05 -3.64
N ARG A 91 -2.13 -12.95 -4.04
CA ARG A 91 -3.07 -14.08 -4.09
C ARG A 91 -2.76 -15.11 -5.18
N THR A 92 -1.87 -14.82 -6.12
CA THR A 92 -1.42 -15.82 -7.10
C THR A 92 -0.56 -16.91 -6.47
N GLU A 93 -0.06 -16.69 -5.25
CA GLU A 93 0.85 -17.61 -4.54
C GLU A 93 0.40 -17.90 -3.10
N VAL A 94 -0.05 -16.87 -2.37
CA VAL A 94 -0.28 -16.95 -0.92
C VAL A 94 -1.63 -16.34 -0.53
N LEU A 95 -2.35 -17.06 0.33
CA LEU A 95 -3.52 -16.53 1.03
C LEU A 95 -3.14 -16.17 2.46
N VAL A 96 -3.35 -14.91 2.81
CA VAL A 96 -3.12 -14.40 4.16
C VAL A 96 -4.47 -14.20 4.82
N ILE A 97 -4.67 -14.77 6.01
CA ILE A 97 -5.87 -14.47 6.81
C ILE A 97 -5.86 -12.98 7.11
N SER A 98 -6.94 -12.28 6.74
CA SER A 98 -7.00 -10.81 6.78
C SER A 98 -5.94 -10.12 5.91
N GLY A 99 -5.56 -10.71 4.77
CA GLY A 99 -4.50 -10.21 3.89
C GLY A 99 -4.68 -8.75 3.45
N ARG A 100 -5.92 -8.32 3.20
CA ARG A 100 -6.24 -6.90 2.91
C ARG A 100 -5.76 -5.96 4.01
N ARG A 101 -5.92 -6.35 5.29
CA ARG A 101 -5.45 -5.56 6.45
C ARG A 101 -3.92 -5.53 6.49
N CYS A 102 -3.26 -6.65 6.19
CA CYS A 102 -1.80 -6.74 6.10
C CYS A 102 -1.25 -5.78 5.04
N VAL A 103 -1.77 -5.87 3.81
CA VAL A 103 -1.37 -4.99 2.70
C VAL A 103 -1.60 -3.53 3.06
N ARG A 104 -2.78 -3.16 3.56
CA ARG A 104 -3.06 -1.77 3.96
C ARG A 104 -2.12 -1.26 5.06
N GLY A 105 -1.78 -2.09 6.04
CA GLY A 105 -0.83 -1.73 7.10
C GLY A 105 0.56 -1.43 6.54
N ILE A 106 1.03 -2.27 5.62
CA ILE A 106 2.31 -2.09 4.92
C ILE A 106 2.33 -0.80 4.11
N LEU A 107 1.34 -0.60 3.23
CA LEU A 107 1.26 0.57 2.37
C LEU A 107 1.12 1.86 3.20
N LYS A 108 0.34 1.84 4.28
CA LYS A 108 0.16 2.99 5.18
C LYS A 108 1.49 3.41 5.81
N ASN A 109 2.38 2.46 6.10
CA ASN A 109 3.66 2.73 6.77
C ASN A 109 4.82 2.97 5.78
N CYS A 110 4.57 2.95 4.47
CA CYS A 110 5.60 3.24 3.48
C CYS A 110 5.92 4.75 3.43
N LEU A 111 7.12 5.13 3.87
CA LEU A 111 7.56 6.53 3.89
C LEU A 111 7.58 7.19 2.50
N TYR A 112 7.94 6.44 1.46
CA TYR A 112 7.90 6.94 0.07
C TYR A 112 6.48 7.34 -0.32
N CYS A 113 5.51 6.45 -0.13
CA CYS A 113 4.11 6.75 -0.43
C CYS A 113 3.53 7.83 0.48
N GLN A 114 3.89 7.86 1.76
CA GLN A 114 3.45 8.93 2.66
C GLN A 114 3.90 10.30 2.14
N ARG A 115 5.16 10.43 1.70
CA ARG A 115 5.67 11.70 1.15
C ARG A 115 4.93 12.13 -0.12
N LEU A 116 4.56 11.18 -0.98
CA LEU A 116 3.82 11.47 -2.20
C LEU A 116 2.33 11.78 -1.97
N THR A 117 1.75 11.33 -0.86
CA THR A 117 0.29 11.42 -0.60
C THR A 117 -0.08 12.36 0.54
N VAL A 118 0.92 12.93 1.24
CA VAL A 118 0.68 13.89 2.31
C VAL A 118 -0.13 15.08 1.77
N LYS A 119 -1.22 15.40 2.46
CA LYS A 119 -2.01 16.58 2.13
C LYS A 119 -1.33 17.82 2.72
N PRO A 120 -1.28 18.94 2.00
CA PRO A 120 -0.77 20.17 2.57
C PRO A 120 -1.62 20.56 3.77
N VAL A 121 -0.96 20.95 4.86
CA VAL A 121 -1.62 21.65 5.96
C VAL A 121 -1.75 23.10 5.53
N PHE A 122 -2.98 23.56 5.31
CA PHE A 122 -3.21 24.96 5.00
C PHE A 122 -2.83 25.79 6.23
N PRO A 123 -1.88 26.73 6.11
CA PRO A 123 -1.57 27.61 7.22
C PRO A 123 -2.83 28.41 7.58
N ARG A 124 -3.04 28.65 8.88
CA ARG A 124 -4.06 29.60 9.32
C ARG A 124 -3.63 30.97 8.83
N MET A 125 -4.33 31.50 7.82
CA MET A 125 -4.07 32.83 7.29
C MET A 125 -4.37 33.86 8.40
N ALA A 126 -3.48 34.83 8.58
CA ALA A 126 -3.76 35.99 9.42
C ALA A 126 -4.90 36.81 8.82
N ASP A 127 -5.56 37.61 9.65
CA ASP A 127 -6.52 38.60 9.17
C ASP A 127 -5.84 39.50 8.14
N LEU A 128 -6.60 39.87 7.11
CA LEU A 128 -6.08 40.76 6.08
C LEU A 128 -5.71 42.11 6.71
N PRO A 129 -4.57 42.71 6.33
CA PRO A 129 -4.19 44.04 6.81
C PRO A 129 -5.24 45.06 6.37
N LEU A 130 -5.48 46.09 7.21
CA LEU A 130 -6.53 47.09 6.99
C LEU A 130 -6.39 47.77 5.63
N GLU A 131 -5.17 47.98 5.17
CA GLU A 131 -4.81 48.56 3.89
C GLU A 131 -5.39 47.79 2.69
N ARG A 132 -5.71 46.50 2.87
CA ARG A 132 -6.32 45.63 1.85
C ARG A 132 -7.86 45.65 1.87
N ILE A 133 -8.46 46.14 2.95
CA ILE A 133 -9.92 46.14 3.17
C ILE A 133 -10.48 47.57 3.15
N ASP A 134 -9.66 48.58 3.43
CA ASP A 134 -10.10 49.96 3.50
C ASP A 134 -10.19 50.59 2.10
N PHE A 135 -11.43 50.76 1.63
CA PHE A 135 -11.77 51.39 0.35
C PHE A 135 -12.08 52.88 0.47
N LYS A 136 -11.90 53.50 1.64
CA LYS A 136 -12.22 54.92 1.87
C LYS A 136 -11.12 55.88 1.44
N HIS A 137 -9.96 55.35 1.10
CA HIS A 137 -8.83 56.16 0.67
C HIS A 137 -8.89 56.49 -0.82
N PRO A 138 -8.36 57.66 -1.25
CA PRO A 138 -8.18 57.98 -2.65
C PRO A 138 -7.38 56.91 -3.41
N ALA A 139 -7.54 56.86 -4.74
CA ALA A 139 -6.74 55.96 -5.59
C ALA A 139 -5.24 56.13 -5.30
N PHE A 140 -4.48 55.02 -5.36
CA PHE A 140 -3.04 54.96 -5.09
C PHE A 140 -2.60 55.23 -3.64
N SER A 141 -3.52 55.30 -2.67
CA SER A 141 -3.14 55.50 -1.25
C SER A 141 -2.41 54.30 -0.64
N ASN A 142 -2.77 53.08 -1.03
CA ASN A 142 -2.12 51.84 -0.60
C ASN A 142 -1.60 51.11 -1.85
N VAL A 143 -0.28 50.92 -1.94
CA VAL A 143 0.38 50.30 -3.10
C VAL A 143 1.22 49.10 -2.63
N GLY A 144 1.03 47.95 -3.27
CA GLY A 144 1.90 46.79 -3.09
C GLY A 144 3.08 46.88 -4.06
N ILE A 145 4.31 46.82 -3.54
CA ILE A 145 5.52 46.72 -4.35
C ILE A 145 5.98 45.27 -4.26
N ASP A 146 6.14 44.63 -5.41
CA ASP A 146 6.76 43.30 -5.53
C ASP A 146 7.97 43.42 -6.44
N PHE A 147 9.10 42.89 -5.98
CA PHE A 147 10.30 42.80 -6.79
C PHE A 147 10.32 41.41 -7.40
N PHE A 148 10.08 41.34 -8.71
CA PHE A 148 10.25 40.08 -9.40
C PHE A 148 11.76 39.74 -9.43
N GLY A 149 12.09 38.44 -9.43
CA GLY A 149 13.47 37.95 -9.31
C GLY A 149 14.40 38.45 -10.44
N PRO A 150 15.73 38.25 -10.30
CA PRO A 150 16.71 38.81 -11.23
C PRO A 150 16.39 38.47 -12.69
N LEU A 151 16.32 39.50 -13.55
CA LEU A 151 16.24 39.28 -14.99
C LEU A 151 17.60 38.82 -15.48
N GLU A 152 17.64 37.68 -16.16
CA GLU A 152 18.79 37.36 -16.99
C GLU A 152 18.73 38.19 -18.27
N VAL A 153 19.60 39.20 -18.36
CA VAL A 153 19.79 40.00 -19.56
C VAL A 153 21.09 39.59 -20.24
N SER A 154 21.08 39.52 -21.57
CA SER A 154 22.32 39.34 -22.34
C SER A 154 23.05 40.66 -22.45
N ALA A 155 24.23 40.73 -21.84
CA ALA A 155 25.21 41.78 -22.04
C ALA A 155 26.36 41.20 -22.87
N GLU A 156 26.44 41.61 -24.14
CA GLU A 156 27.35 41.06 -25.13
C GLU A 156 27.26 39.52 -25.24
N ARG A 157 28.36 38.80 -24.97
CA ARG A 157 28.44 37.33 -25.00
C ARG A 157 28.13 36.69 -23.65
N SER A 158 27.74 37.48 -22.65
CA SER A 158 27.50 37.02 -21.28
C SER A 158 26.03 37.19 -20.87
N ARG A 159 25.53 36.28 -20.02
CA ARG A 159 24.26 36.46 -19.31
C ARG A 159 24.55 37.04 -17.94
N VAL A 160 23.96 38.19 -17.64
CA VAL A 160 24.15 38.89 -16.37
C VAL A 160 22.79 38.98 -15.68
N LYS A 161 22.77 38.73 -14.37
CA LYS A 161 21.58 38.93 -13.54
C LYS A 161 21.48 40.41 -13.21
N HIS A 162 20.44 41.07 -13.73
CA HIS A 162 20.08 42.43 -13.34
C HIS A 162 19.08 42.35 -12.19
N HIS A 163 19.43 43.00 -11.08
CA HIS A 163 18.59 43.18 -9.89
C HIS A 163 17.84 44.51 -9.98
#